data_AF-A0A0K8Q3G7-F1
#
_entry.id   AF-A0A0K8Q3G7-F1
#
_cell.length_a   1.000
_cell.length_b   1.000
_cell.length_c   1.000
_cell.angle_alpha   90.00
_cell.angle_beta   90.00
_cell.angle_gamma   90.00
#
_symmetry.space_group_name_H-M   'P 1'
#
loop_
_entity.id
_entity.type
_entity.pdbx_description
1 polymer ?
#
loop_
_entity_poly.entity_id
_entity_poly.type
_entity_poly.pdbx_seq_one_letter_code
_entity_poly.pdbx_strand_id
1 'polypeptide(L)' 'MGFDPNEPEQRRRLHEAIKDAGIPVSELWLRYFGISGDAGEYEVEAYLQG' A
#
# COMPACT_ATOMS: atom_id res chain seq x y z
N MET A 1 -6.89 20.76 -3.15
CA MET A 1 -6.34 19.39 -3.29
C MET A 1 -7.31 18.48 -2.56
N GLY A 2 -8.18 17.79 -3.30
CA GLY A 2 -9.27 17.03 -2.71
C GLY A 2 -8.78 15.65 -2.28
N PHE A 3 -8.93 15.32 -1.00
CA PHE A 3 -8.84 13.93 -0.55
C PHE A 3 -9.86 13.11 -1.34
N ASP A 4 -9.42 12.01 -1.95
CA ASP A 4 -10.38 11.08 -2.52
C ASP A 4 -11.17 10.48 -1.35
N PRO A 5 -12.50 10.65 -1.27
CA PRO A 5 -13.28 10.18 -0.14
C PRO A 5 -13.23 8.65 0.01
N ASN A 6 -12.76 7.94 -1.03
CA ASN A 6 -12.57 6.50 -1.00
C ASN A 6 -11.17 6.07 -0.52
N GLU A 7 -10.21 6.99 -0.38
CA GLU A 7 -8.83 6.66 0.03
C GLU A 7 -8.78 5.80 1.31
N PRO A 8 -9.54 6.09 2.39
CA PRO A 8 -9.51 5.27 3.60
C PRO A 8 -10.04 3.84 3.38
N GLU A 9 -11.08 3.70 2.57
CA GLU A 9 -11.68 2.38 2.27
C GLU A 9 -10.81 1.59 1.30
N GLN A 10 -10.17 2.24 0.33
CA GLN A 10 -9.21 1.61 -0.57
C GLN A 10 -7.98 1.11 0.20
N ARG A 11 -7.43 1.94 1.09
CA ARG A 11 -6.31 1.59 1.96
C ARG A 11 -6.64 0.39 2.84
N ARG A 12 -7.83 0.40 3.47
CA ARG A 12 -8.31 -0.72 4.31
C ARG A 12 -8.40 -2.01 3.50
N ARG A 13 -9.06 -1.99 2.34
CA ARG A 13 -9.23 -3.17 1.48
C ARG A 13 -7.90 -3.68 0.94
N LEU A 14 -6.98 -2.79 0.59
CA LEU A 14 -5.63 -3.16 0.16
C LEU A 14 -4.89 -3.88 1.28
N HIS A 15 -4.90 -3.33 2.49
CA HIS A 15 -4.26 -3.94 3.65
C HIS A 15 -4.87 -5.33 3.94
N GLU A 16 -6.20 -5.47 3.91
CA GLU A 16 -6.86 -6.77 4.08
C GLU A 16 -6.44 -7.77 3.00
N ALA A 17 -6.40 -7.37 1.72
CA ALA A 17 -6.03 -8.24 0.62
C ALA A 17 -4.56 -8.69 0.67
N ILE A 18 -3.63 -7.79 1.01
CA ILE A 18 -2.20 -8.11 1.14
C ILE A 18 -1.97 -9.07 2.31
N LYS A 19 -2.68 -8.84 3.43
CA LYS A 19 -2.63 -9.71 4.61
C LYS A 19 -3.19 -11.10 4.31
N ASP A 20 -4.34 -11.20 3.64
CA ASP A 20 -4.96 -12.47 3.26
C ASP A 20 -4.09 -13.25 2.26
N ALA A 21 -3.48 -12.55 1.30
CA ALA A 21 -2.56 -13.13 0.33
C ALA A 21 -1.20 -13.54 0.94
N GLY A 22 -0.91 -13.18 2.19
CA GLY A 22 0.38 -13.45 2.84
C GLY A 22 1.57 -12.77 2.15
N ILE A 23 1.33 -11.66 1.44
CA ILE A 23 2.37 -10.93 0.72
C ILE A 23 3.13 -10.06 1.74
N PRO A 24 4.45 -10.23 1.91
CA PRO A 24 5.22 -9.38 2.80
C PRO A 24 5.31 -7.95 2.23
N VAL A 25 5.42 -6.97 3.13
CA VAL A 25 5.49 -5.54 2.76
C VAL A 25 6.65 -5.26 1.80
N SER A 26 7.79 -5.92 2.00
CA SER A 26 8.95 -5.84 1.12
C SER A 26 8.64 -6.28 -0.32
N GLU A 27 7.83 -7.32 -0.51
CA GLU A 27 7.43 -7.80 -1.83
C GLU A 27 6.39 -6.88 -2.49
N LEU A 28 5.45 -6.35 -1.70
CA LEU A 28 4.53 -5.32 -2.18
C LEU A 28 5.30 -4.08 -2.65
N TRP A 29 6.27 -3.63 -1.86
CA TRP A 29 7.13 -2.50 -2.20
C TRP A 29 7.93 -2.77 -3.47
N LEU A 30 8.54 -3.96 -3.63
CA LEU A 30 9.28 -4.31 -4.86
C LEU A 30 8.39 -4.26 -6.12
N ARG A 31 7.14 -4.72 -6.02
CA ARG A 31 6.18 -4.66 -7.13
C ARG A 31 5.77 -3.22 -7.46
N TYR A 32 5.54 -2.40 -6.43
CA TYR A 32 5.23 -0.98 -6.57
C TYR A 32 6.41 -0.20 -7.16
N PHE A 33 7.62 -0.47 -6.69
CA PHE A 33 8.85 0.10 -7.23
C PHE A 33 9.06 -0.30 -8.70
N GLY A 34 8.79 -1.56 -9.05
CA GLY A 34 8.90 -2.08 -10.42
C GLY A 34 7.97 -1.38 -11.43
N ILE A 35 6.88 -0.76 -10.98
CA ILE A 35 5.99 0.06 -11.81
C ILE A 35 6.33 1.56 -11.74
N SER A 36 7.57 1.90 -11.37
CA SER A 36 8.05 3.29 -11.20
C SER A 36 7.38 4.04 -10.05
N GLY A 37 6.98 3.32 -8.99
CA GLY A 37 6.56 3.93 -7.74
C GLY A 37 7.69 4.70 -7.05
N ASP A 38 7.35 5.82 -6.39
CA ASP A 38 8.33 6.76 -5.82
C ASP A 38 8.50 6.60 -4.29
N ALA A 39 7.54 5.96 -3.62
CA ALA A 39 7.58 5.68 -2.19
C ALA A 39 8.58 4.55 -1.82
N GLY A 40 9.32 4.76 -0.73
CA GLY A 40 10.15 3.75 -0.10
C GLY A 40 9.34 2.68 0.66
N GLU A 41 10.00 1.59 1.06
CA GLU A 41 9.37 0.48 1.79
C GLU A 41 8.66 0.95 3.06
N TYR A 42 9.30 1.83 3.84
CA TYR A 42 8.71 2.41 5.05
C TYR A 42 7.49 3.29 4.78
N GLU A 43 7.46 3.99 3.65
CA GLU A 43 6.31 4.82 3.27
C GLU A 43 5.13 3.95 2.82
N VAL A 44 5.42 2.85 2.11
CA VAL A 44 4.41 1.83 1.77
C VAL A 44 3.86 1.16 3.04
N GLU A 45 4.73 0.84 4.01
CA GLU A 45 4.32 0.31 5.30
C GLU A 45 3.42 1.29 6.06
N ALA A 46 3.84 2.56 6.18
CA ALA A 46 3.07 3.61 6.82
C ALA A 46 1.72 3.82 6.15
N TYR A 47 1.66 3.75 4.82
CA TYR A 47 0.41 3.80 4.06
C TYR A 47 -0.51 2.63 4.38
N LEU A 48 0.00 1.41 4.61
CA LEU A 48 -0.87 0.28 4.99
C LEU A 48 -1.36 0.35 6.44
N GLN A 49 -0.57 0.93 7.33
CA GLN A 49 -0.86 1.02 8.76
C GLN A 49 -1.71 2.23 9.15
N GLY A 50 -1.77 3.26 8.31
CA GLY A 50 -2.57 4.47 8.53
C GLY A 50 -4.08 4.21 8.55
#